data_AF-A0A960HUL8-F1
#
_entry.id   AF-A0A960HUL8-F1
#
_cell.length_a   1.000
_cell.length_b   1.000
_cell.length_c   1.000
_cell.angle_alpha   90.00
_cell.angle_beta   90.00
_cell.angle_gamma   90.00
#
_symmetry.space_group_name_H-M   'P 1'
#
loop_
_entity.id
_entity.type
_entity.pdbx_description
1 polymer ?
#
loop_
_entity_poly.entity_id
_entity_poly.type
_entity_poly.pdbx_seq_one_letter_code
_entity_poly.pdbx_strand_id
1 'polypeptide(L)' 'VWGHDYVGDTKTLDVHVKRLRAKVEEDPSNPTRIVTIRGLGYKYEAPRAARA' A
#
# COMPACT_ATOMS: atom_id res chain seq x y z
N VAL A 1 -3.78 -8.29 9.62
CA VAL A 1 -4.92 -7.36 9.46
C VAL A 1 -5.85 -7.78 8.34
N TRP A 2 -5.41 -8.38 7.22
CA TRP A 2 -6.34 -9.01 6.26
C TRP A 2 -6.14 -10.49 5.92
N GLY A 3 -5.17 -11.18 6.55
CA GLY A 3 -5.07 -12.64 6.50
C GLY A 3 -4.98 -13.22 5.08
N HIS A 4 -4.99 -14.55 4.99
CA HIS A 4 -4.99 -15.27 3.71
C HIS A 4 -6.39 -15.33 3.07
N ASP A 5 -7.40 -14.78 3.75
CA ASP A 5 -8.82 -14.96 3.44
C ASP A 5 -9.51 -13.68 2.96
N TYR A 6 -8.75 -12.67 2.51
CA TYR A 6 -9.38 -11.47 1.94
C TYR A 6 -9.97 -11.77 0.56
N VAL A 7 -11.22 -12.24 0.56
CA VAL A 7 -12.09 -12.40 -0.60
C VAL A 7 -13.08 -11.22 -0.64
N GLY A 8 -12.54 -10.01 -0.73
CA GLY A 8 -13.33 -8.77 -0.81
C GLY A 8 -13.17 -8.10 -2.16
N ASP A 9 -14.22 -7.42 -2.62
CA ASP A 9 -14.32 -6.72 -3.90
C ASP A 9 -13.14 -5.75 -4.12
N THR A 10 -12.12 -6.23 -4.82
CA THR A 10 -10.79 -5.59 -4.96
C THR A 10 -10.87 -4.17 -5.48
N LYS A 11 -11.94 -3.83 -6.21
CA LYS A 11 -12.18 -2.48 -6.74
C LYS A 11 -12.27 -1.41 -5.66
N THR A 12 -12.90 -1.69 -4.52
CA THR A 12 -13.04 -0.70 -3.44
C THR A 12 -11.71 -0.49 -2.73
N LEU A 13 -10.93 -1.56 -2.55
CA LEU A 13 -9.65 -1.52 -1.87
C LEU A 13 -8.59 -0.75 -2.67
N ASP A 14 -8.54 -0.95 -3.99
CA ASP A 14 -7.64 -0.24 -4.89
C ASP A 14 -7.90 1.28 -4.87
N VAL A 15 -9.17 1.70 -4.84
CA VAL A 15 -9.57 3.12 -4.72
C VAL A 15 -9.07 3.72 -3.41
N HIS A 16 -9.25 3.01 -2.30
CA HIS A 16 -8.77 3.47 -1.00
C HIS A 16 -7.24 3.54 -0.94
N VAL A 17 -6.54 2.55 -1.49
CA VAL A 17 -5.07 2.58 -1.56
C VAL A 17 -4.57 3.72 -2.43
N LYS A 18 -5.21 3.98 -3.58
CA LYS A 18 -4.88 5.13 -4.44
C LYS A 18 -5.06 6.44 -3.70
N ARG A 19 -6.17 6.63 -2.99
CA ARG A 19 -6.43 7.82 -2.16
C ARG A 19 -5.43 7.97 -1.03
N LEU A 20 -5.00 6.85 -0.43
CA LEU A 20 -4.03 6.86 0.65
C LEU A 20 -2.64 7.24 0.15
N ARG A 21 -2.17 6.62 -0.96
CA ARG A 21 -0.89 6.96 -1.59
C ARG A 21 -0.80 8.44 -1.96
N ALA A 22 -1.88 9.00 -2.50
CA ALA A 22 -1.96 10.43 -2.82
C ALA A 22 -1.75 11.37 -1.61
N LYS A 23 -1.93 10.87 -0.38
CA LYS A 23 -1.76 11.65 0.85
C LYS A 23 -0.42 11.39 1.56
N VAL A 24 0.17 10.21 1.39
CA VAL A 24 1.31 9.76 2.21
C VAL A 24 2.61 9.55 1.44
N GLU A 25 2.54 9.40 0.13
CA GLU A 25 3.70 9.23 -0.74
C GLU A 25 4.12 10.59 -1.33
N GLU A 26 5.42 10.76 -1.57
CA GLU A 26 5.94 11.91 -2.32
C GLU A 26 5.60 11.78 -3.81
N ASP A 27 5.73 10.57 -4.37
CA ASP A 27 5.26 10.21 -5.70
C ASP A 27 4.29 9.00 -5.61
N PRO A 28 2.97 9.22 -5.76
CA PRO A 28 1.98 8.14 -5.73
C PRO A 28 2.13 7.10 -6.85
N SER A 29 2.80 7.45 -7.95
CA SER A 29 3.06 6.55 -9.09
C SER A 29 4.24 5.62 -8.83
N ASN A 30 5.16 6.04 -7.96
CA ASN A 30 6.29 5.23 -7.48
C ASN A 30 6.25 5.10 -5.94
N PRO A 31 5.26 4.37 -5.39
CA PRO A 31 5.01 4.34 -3.96
C PRO A 31 6.11 3.59 -3.21
N THR A 32 6.62 4.20 -2.14
CA THR A 32 7.68 3.65 -1.30
C THR A 32 7.16 3.15 0.05
N ARG A 33 6.05 3.71 0.54
CA ARG A 33 5.46 3.35 1.83
C ARG A 33 4.37 2.31 1.70
N ILE A 34 3.57 2.33 0.64
CA ILE A 34 2.50 1.35 0.40
C ILE A 34 2.82 0.62 -0.89
N VAL A 35 3.47 -0.55 -0.80
CA VAL A 35 3.95 -1.32 -1.94
C VAL A 35 2.91 -2.37 -2.35
N THR A 36 2.67 -2.51 -3.66
CA THR A 36 1.82 -3.59 -4.19
C THR A 36 2.63 -4.85 -4.37
N ILE A 37 2.22 -5.93 -3.71
CA ILE A 37 2.73 -7.29 -3.94
C ILE A 37 1.73 -8.00 -4.84
N ARG A 38 2.08 -8.19 -6.11
CA ARG A 38 1.21 -8.83 -7.10
C ARG A 38 0.79 -10.22 -6.64
N GLY A 39 -0.52 -10.51 -6.73
CA GLY A 39 -1.09 -11.78 -6.29
C GLY A 39 -1.26 -11.92 -4.77
N LEU A 40 -0.85 -10.92 -3.97
CA LEU A 40 -0.93 -10.97 -2.50
C LEU A 40 -1.65 -9.76 -1.89
N GLY A 41 -1.50 -8.56 -2.46
CA GLY A 41 -2.13 -7.34 -1.99
C GLY A 41 -1.16 -6.19 -1.76
N TYR A 42 -1.23 -5.53 -0.60
CA TYR A 42 -0.44 -4.34 -0.29
C TYR A 42 0.34 -4.52 1.02
N LYS A 43 1.57 -4.00 1.05
CA LYS A 43 2.45 -3.99 2.22
C LYS A 43 2.78 -2.55 2.59
N TYR A 44 2.76 -2.26 3.89
CA TYR A 44 3.29 -1.01 4.41
C TYR A 44 4.78 -1.15 4.75
N GLU A 45 5.60 -0.24 4.24
CA GLU A 45 7.01 -0.09 4.59
C GLU A 45 7.21 1.24 5.31
N ALA A 46 7.69 1.17 6.55
CA ALA A 46 8.05 2.38 7.28
C ALA A 46 9.28 3.01 6.63
N PRO A 47 9.36 4.35 6.52
CA PRO A 47 10.59 5.02 6.12
C PRO A 47 11.72 4.51 7.01
N ARG A 48 12.76 3.94 6.40
CA ARG A 48 13.94 3.52 7.15
C ARG A 48 14.50 4.79 7.80
N ALA A 49 14.35 4.90 9.12
CA ALA A 49 15.01 5.97 9.87
C ALA A 49 16.49 5.93 9.47
N ALA A 50 16.97 7.02 8.89
CA ALA A 50 18.37 7.14 8.53
C ALA A 50 19.16 6.87 9.82
N ARG A 51 19.86 5.73 9.85
CA ARG A 51 20.83 5.48 10.91
C ARG A 51 21.92 6.52 10.68
N ALA A 52 21.93 7.54 11.54
CA ALA A 52 23.07 8.43 11.72
C ALA A 52 24.26 7.64 12.27
#